data_AF-A0A937SJK3-F1
#
_entry.id   AF-A0A937SJK3-F1
#
_cell.length_a   1.000
_cell.length_b   1.000
_cell.length_c   1.000
_cell.angle_alpha   90.00
_cell.angle_beta   90.00
_cell.angle_gamma   90.00
#
_symmetry.space_group_name_H-M   'P 1'
#
loop_
_entity.id
_entity.type
_entity.pdbx_description
1 polymer ?
#
loop_
_entity_poly.entity_id
_entity_poly.type
_entity_poly.pdbx_seq_one_letter_code
_entity_poly.pdbx_strand_id
1 'polypeptide(L)'
;MCANFLDSGVFCEKCVSAAETEDFVTAQSSKLNKVEIDLVLSKHAEDKKAEQDGGGKRKDSLVLWLGFAGGSSMIFISLLLYAFPMLFQVDAEAAAAFEASQKLEHCRLVFEQIGYRLEDGVPIEPELRCADTNVPNIVERSGDTVRVLLPNPSDYGVTAMYVSNDTHEVVVEG
;
A
#
# COMPACT_ATOMS: atom_id res chain seq x y z
N MET A 1 42.04 11.00 37.33
CA MET A 1 43.17 11.96 37.33
C MET A 1 44.11 11.51 38.44
N CYS A 2 45.41 11.25 38.29
CA CYS A 2 46.49 11.78 37.43
C CYS A 2 47.41 10.60 36.98
N ALA A 3 47.86 10.51 35.72
CA ALA A 3 49.03 11.14 35.08
C ALA A 3 50.38 10.44 35.36
N ASN A 4 51.06 10.05 34.27
CA ASN A 4 52.39 9.42 34.20
C ASN A 4 53.52 10.38 34.64
N PHE A 5 54.60 9.86 35.23
CA PHE A 5 55.99 9.86 34.69
C PHE A 5 57.02 9.44 35.76
N LEU A 6 57.81 8.43 35.38
CA LEU A 6 59.21 8.07 35.69
C LEU A 6 59.95 8.62 36.95
N ASP A 7 60.56 7.63 37.63
CA ASP A 7 61.91 7.57 38.21
C ASP A 7 62.16 7.96 39.70
N SER A 8 62.89 7.06 40.35
CA SER A 8 63.50 7.08 41.68
C SER A 8 62.60 6.98 42.93
N GLY A 9 62.77 5.88 43.69
CA GLY A 9 62.62 5.92 45.15
C GLY A 9 61.84 4.80 45.84
N VAL A 10 62.54 3.69 46.11
CA VAL A 10 62.39 2.80 47.28
C VAL A 10 61.18 1.84 47.36
N PHE A 11 61.55 0.57 47.48
CA PHE A 11 60.77 -0.67 47.60
C PHE A 11 59.80 -0.73 48.79
N CYS A 12 58.71 -1.49 48.63
CA CYS A 12 58.16 -2.38 49.65
C CYS A 12 57.35 -3.53 49.00
N GLU A 13 58.09 -4.53 48.52
CA GLU A 13 57.93 -5.95 48.87
C GLU A 13 56.51 -6.42 49.28
N LYS A 14 55.56 -6.50 48.33
CA LYS A 14 54.32 -7.30 48.55
C LYS A 14 53.52 -7.70 47.30
N CYS A 15 54.13 -7.75 46.12
CA CYS A 15 53.41 -8.14 44.88
C CYS A 15 53.90 -9.43 44.20
N VAL A 16 54.86 -10.17 44.78
CA VAL A 16 55.29 -11.46 44.19
C VAL A 16 54.26 -12.57 44.38
N SER A 17 53.40 -12.49 45.40
CA SER A 17 52.38 -13.52 45.66
C SER A 17 51.06 -13.34 44.90
N ALA A 18 50.89 -12.24 44.15
CA ALA A 18 49.69 -12.00 43.35
C ALA A 18 49.86 -12.48 41.88
N ALA A 19 51.09 -12.51 41.37
CA ALA A 19 51.37 -12.91 40.00
C ALA A 19 51.14 -14.42 39.75
N GLU A 20 51.45 -15.29 40.71
CA GLU A 20 51.23 -16.74 40.55
C GLU A 20 49.74 -17.13 40.59
N THR A 21 48.90 -16.34 41.28
CA THR A 21 47.45 -16.59 41.31
C THR A 21 46.73 -16.14 40.04
N GLU A 22 47.27 -15.15 39.29
CA GLU A 22 46.66 -14.72 38.03
C GLU A 22 46.93 -15.71 36.89
N ASP A 23 48.14 -16.27 36.79
CA ASP A 23 48.49 -17.28 35.78
C ASP A 23 47.75 -18.61 36.00
N PHE A 24 47.51 -19.01 37.26
CA PHE A 24 46.72 -20.22 37.55
C PHE A 24 45.24 -20.02 37.23
N VAL A 25 44.66 -18.86 37.55
CA VAL A 25 43.23 -18.56 37.29
C VAL A 25 42.98 -18.37 35.79
N THR A 26 43.92 -17.80 35.02
CA THR A 26 43.80 -17.71 33.55
C THR A 26 44.03 -19.06 32.85
N ALA A 27 44.94 -19.91 33.34
CA ALA A 27 45.10 -21.27 32.84
C ALA A 27 43.89 -22.17 33.15
N GLN A 28 43.24 -21.99 34.30
CA GLN A 28 42.04 -22.74 34.67
C GLN A 28 40.79 -22.21 33.95
N SER A 29 40.66 -20.88 33.81
CA SER A 29 39.57 -20.23 33.08
C SER A 29 39.60 -20.54 31.58
N SER A 30 40.79 -20.55 30.96
CA SER A 30 40.93 -20.95 29.55
C SER A 30 40.63 -22.43 29.30
N LYS A 31 40.94 -23.33 30.26
CA LYS A 31 40.55 -24.74 30.19
C LYS A 31 39.04 -24.94 30.38
N LEU A 32 38.40 -24.26 31.33
CA LEU A 32 36.95 -24.36 31.52
C LEU A 32 36.17 -23.82 30.32
N ASN A 33 36.56 -22.64 29.82
CA ASN A 33 35.89 -22.01 28.69
C ASN A 33 36.03 -22.85 27.41
N LYS A 34 37.19 -23.48 27.19
CA LYS A 34 37.39 -24.38 26.04
C LYS A 34 36.57 -25.68 26.15
N VAL A 35 36.45 -26.26 27.34
CA VAL A 35 35.64 -27.48 27.56
C VAL A 35 34.15 -27.17 27.51
N GLU A 36 33.70 -26.04 28.03
CA GLU A 36 32.30 -25.62 28.00
C GLU A 36 31.86 -25.26 26.57
N ILE A 37 32.70 -24.57 25.80
CA ILE A 37 32.44 -24.31 24.38
C ILE A 37 32.43 -25.62 23.57
N ASP A 38 33.35 -26.55 23.82
CA ASP A 38 33.42 -27.84 23.10
C ASP A 38 32.26 -28.78 23.49
N LEU A 39 31.80 -28.72 24.74
CA LEU A 39 30.60 -29.44 25.22
C LEU A 39 29.30 -28.84 24.65
N VAL A 40 29.22 -27.50 24.56
CA VAL A 40 28.07 -26.81 23.96
C VAL A 40 28.05 -27.02 22.44
N LEU A 41 29.22 -27.03 21.79
CA LEU A 41 29.34 -27.28 20.35
C LEU A 41 29.08 -28.75 19.99
N SER A 42 29.53 -29.70 20.81
CA SER A 42 29.21 -31.12 20.64
C SER A 42 27.74 -31.40 20.91
N LYS A 43 27.14 -30.80 21.94
CA LYS A 43 25.70 -30.90 22.21
C LYS A 43 24.85 -30.26 21.09
N HIS A 44 25.27 -29.11 20.54
CA HIS A 44 24.63 -28.53 19.35
C HIS A 44 24.86 -29.34 18.08
N ALA A 45 26.00 -30.02 17.94
CA ALA A 45 26.28 -30.91 16.81
C ALA A 45 25.47 -32.21 16.90
N GLU A 46 25.23 -32.73 18.10
CA GLU A 46 24.35 -33.89 18.34
C GLU A 46 22.89 -33.51 18.23
N ASP A 47 22.46 -32.35 18.74
CA ASP A 47 21.10 -31.84 18.54
C ASP A 47 20.82 -31.58 17.05
N LYS A 48 21.77 -31.00 16.30
CA LYS A 48 21.62 -30.85 14.84
C LYS A 48 21.61 -32.18 14.08
N LYS A 49 22.33 -33.20 14.55
CA LYS A 49 22.33 -34.53 13.92
C LYS A 49 21.06 -35.31 14.26
N ALA A 50 20.55 -35.22 15.48
CA ALA A 50 19.23 -35.71 15.87
C ALA A 50 18.11 -34.93 15.16
N GLU A 51 18.36 -33.66 14.80
CA GLU A 51 17.43 -32.87 14.01
C GLU A 51 17.40 -33.28 12.53
N GLN A 52 18.51 -33.81 12.00
CA GLN A 52 18.73 -34.16 10.60
C GLN A 52 18.37 -35.60 10.23
N ASP A 53 18.21 -36.51 11.21
CA ASP A 53 17.79 -37.91 10.99
C ASP A 53 16.25 -38.11 11.01
N GLY A 54 15.49 -37.04 11.22
CA GLY A 54 14.03 -37.07 11.23
C GLY A 54 13.41 -36.70 9.88
N GLY A 55 13.26 -37.67 8.97
CA GLY A 55 12.56 -37.52 7.68
C GLY A 55 11.09 -37.03 7.74
N GLY A 56 10.58 -36.63 8.91
CA GLY A 56 9.24 -36.05 9.13
C GLY A 56 9.18 -34.52 9.17
N LYS A 57 10.28 -33.80 9.40
CA LYS A 57 10.25 -32.33 9.71
C LYS A 57 9.70 -31.43 8.61
N ARG A 58 9.84 -31.82 7.34
CA ARG A 58 9.30 -31.01 6.23
C ARG A 58 7.78 -30.99 6.23
N LYS A 59 7.12 -32.09 6.61
CA LYS A 59 5.65 -32.14 6.63
C LYS A 59 5.10 -31.35 7.81
N ASP A 60 5.70 -31.47 8.99
CA ASP A 60 5.24 -30.73 10.18
C ASP A 60 5.45 -29.22 10.04
N SER A 61 6.59 -28.78 9.48
CA SER A 61 6.83 -27.36 9.20
C SER A 61 5.86 -26.80 8.14
N LEU A 62 5.52 -27.59 7.14
CA LEU A 62 4.59 -27.20 6.08
C LEU A 62 3.15 -27.14 6.60
N VAL A 63 2.75 -28.06 7.48
CA VAL A 63 1.44 -28.04 8.16
C VAL A 63 1.34 -26.85 9.11
N LEU A 64 2.39 -26.55 9.87
CA LEU A 64 2.43 -25.39 10.77
C LEU A 64 2.35 -24.07 9.99
N TRP A 65 3.06 -23.99 8.85
CA TRP A 65 3.01 -22.83 7.95
C TRP A 65 1.63 -22.67 7.29
N LEU A 66 1.00 -23.77 6.87
CA LEU A 66 -0.35 -23.75 6.31
C LEU A 66 -1.39 -23.28 7.33
N GLY A 67 -1.23 -23.68 8.60
CA GLY A 67 -2.08 -23.22 9.70
C GLY A 67 -1.91 -21.73 9.99
N PHE A 68 -0.67 -21.23 10.02
CA PHE A 68 -0.41 -19.80 10.25
C PHE A 68 -0.86 -18.94 9.07
N ALA A 69 -0.54 -19.34 7.83
CA ALA A 69 -0.94 -18.63 6.63
C ALA A 69 -2.46 -18.66 6.42
N GLY A 70 -3.08 -19.84 6.62
CA GLY A 70 -4.53 -20.01 6.50
C GLY A 70 -5.30 -19.26 7.60
N GLY A 71 -4.86 -19.36 8.85
CA GLY A 71 -5.47 -18.65 9.98
C GLY A 71 -5.34 -17.13 9.85
N SER A 72 -4.15 -16.64 9.49
CA SER A 72 -3.93 -15.21 9.22
C SER A 72 -4.79 -14.74 8.04
N SER A 73 -4.82 -15.48 6.94
CA SER A 73 -5.66 -15.15 5.78
C SER A 73 -7.14 -15.05 6.13
N MET A 74 -7.69 -15.99 6.91
CA MET A 74 -9.09 -15.93 7.33
C MET A 74 -9.39 -14.69 8.19
N ILE A 75 -8.51 -14.34 9.12
CA ILE A 75 -8.67 -13.13 9.95
C ILE A 75 -8.60 -11.88 9.07
N PHE A 76 -7.63 -11.80 8.16
CA PHE A 76 -7.49 -10.68 7.23
C PHE A 76 -8.71 -10.53 6.33
N ILE A 77 -9.22 -11.62 5.76
CA ILE A 77 -10.43 -11.60 4.92
C ILE A 77 -11.65 -11.18 5.74
N SER A 78 -11.81 -11.72 6.95
CA SER A 78 -12.93 -11.35 7.84
C SER A 78 -12.86 -9.88 8.25
N LEU A 79 -11.66 -9.38 8.56
CA LEU A 79 -11.44 -7.97 8.89
C LEU A 79 -11.67 -7.06 7.68
N LEU A 80 -11.28 -7.49 6.48
CA LEU A 80 -11.56 -6.80 5.22
C LEU A 80 -13.06 -6.71 4.95
N LEU A 81 -13.78 -7.82 5.09
CA LEU A 81 -15.24 -7.86 4.90
C LEU A 81 -15.97 -7.04 5.97
N TYR A 82 -15.47 -7.02 7.20
CA TYR A 82 -16.05 -6.23 8.29
C TYR A 82 -15.77 -4.72 8.14
N ALA A 83 -14.54 -4.35 7.82
CA ALA A 83 -14.13 -2.95 7.70
C ALA A 83 -14.57 -2.31 6.38
N PHE A 84 -14.68 -3.11 5.31
CA PHE A 84 -15.06 -2.67 3.98
C PHE A 84 -16.14 -3.60 3.39
N PRO A 85 -17.35 -3.62 3.97
CA PRO A 85 -18.45 -4.47 3.50
C PRO A 85 -18.83 -4.20 2.03
N MET A 86 -18.56 -2.98 1.55
CA MET A 86 -18.86 -2.52 0.20
C MET A 86 -17.81 -2.90 -0.86
N LEU A 87 -16.64 -3.48 -0.50
CA LEU A 87 -15.60 -3.83 -1.49
C LEU A 87 -15.95 -5.05 -2.35
N PHE A 88 -16.77 -5.96 -1.83
CA PHE A 88 -17.14 -7.21 -2.50
C PHE A 88 -18.63 -7.25 -2.91
N GLN A 89 -19.40 -6.28 -2.47
CA GLN A 89 -20.65 -5.90 -3.12
C GLN A 89 -20.31 -5.07 -4.36
N VAL A 90 -19.78 -5.73 -5.41
CA VAL A 90 -19.96 -5.20 -6.77
C VAL A 90 -21.43 -5.43 -7.08
N ASP A 91 -22.29 -4.62 -6.46
CA ASP A 91 -23.70 -4.56 -6.78
C ASP A 91 -23.75 -4.19 -8.26
N ALA A 92 -24.44 -4.99 -9.07
CA ALA A 92 -24.71 -4.64 -10.46
C ALA A 92 -25.30 -3.22 -10.58
N GLU A 93 -25.97 -2.75 -9.52
CA GLU A 93 -26.46 -1.39 -9.34
C GLU A 93 -25.34 -0.36 -9.09
N ALA A 94 -24.34 -0.67 -8.26
CA ALA A 94 -23.16 0.19 -8.09
C ALA A 94 -22.32 0.23 -9.38
N ALA A 95 -22.10 -0.91 -10.04
CA ALA A 95 -21.42 -0.96 -11.33
C ALA A 95 -22.17 -0.15 -12.41
N ALA A 96 -23.50 -0.25 -12.45
CA ALA A 96 -24.33 0.55 -13.35
C ALA A 96 -24.28 2.06 -13.02
N ALA A 97 -24.25 2.43 -11.73
CA ALA A 97 -24.10 3.82 -11.31
C ALA A 97 -22.70 4.38 -11.63
N PHE A 98 -21.64 3.58 -11.46
CA PHE A 98 -20.29 3.94 -11.90
C PHE A 98 -20.21 4.08 -13.43
N GLU A 99 -20.85 3.20 -14.18
CA GLU A 99 -20.90 3.30 -15.64
C GLU A 99 -21.67 4.54 -16.10
N ALA A 100 -22.81 4.86 -15.48
CA ALA A 100 -23.59 6.05 -15.78
C ALA A 100 -22.81 7.35 -15.46
N SER A 101 -22.13 7.41 -14.32
CA SER A 101 -21.29 8.55 -13.95
C SER A 101 -20.07 8.71 -14.86
N GLN A 102 -19.44 7.60 -15.28
CA GLN A 102 -18.32 7.64 -16.21
C GLN A 102 -18.74 8.14 -17.60
N LYS A 103 -19.91 7.70 -18.08
CA LYS A 103 -20.51 8.20 -19.34
C LYS A 103 -20.82 9.69 -19.26
N LEU A 104 -21.34 10.15 -18.12
CA LEU A 104 -21.62 11.56 -17.89
C LEU A 104 -20.35 12.42 -17.93
N GLU A 105 -19.26 11.98 -17.29
CA GLU A 105 -17.99 12.73 -17.35
C GLU A 105 -17.44 12.84 -18.77
N HIS A 106 -17.50 11.77 -19.56
CA HIS A 106 -17.11 11.85 -20.96
C HIS A 106 -17.99 12.83 -21.75
N CYS A 107 -19.29 12.82 -21.48
CA CYS A 107 -20.25 13.74 -22.10
C CYS A 107 -19.99 15.19 -21.67
N ARG A 108 -19.61 15.42 -20.41
CA ARG A 108 -19.24 16.73 -19.85
C ARG A 108 -18.08 17.36 -20.62
N LEU A 109 -17.05 16.59 -20.96
CA LEU A 109 -15.90 17.07 -21.74
C LEU A 109 -16.29 17.52 -23.16
N VAL A 110 -17.24 16.83 -23.79
CA VAL A 110 -17.77 17.26 -25.09
C VAL A 110 -18.51 18.59 -24.97
N PHE A 111 -19.31 18.75 -23.92
CA PHE A 111 -20.03 20.00 -23.64
C PHE A 111 -19.10 21.16 -23.27
N GLU A 112 -17.99 20.88 -22.60
CA GLU A 112 -16.95 21.87 -22.33
C GLU A 112 -16.30 22.37 -23.64
N GLN A 113 -15.99 21.45 -24.56
CA GLN A 113 -15.50 21.82 -25.89
C GLN A 113 -16.53 22.62 -26.70
N ILE A 114 -17.81 22.28 -26.58
CA ILE A 114 -18.91 23.05 -27.17
C ILE A 114 -18.95 24.46 -26.59
N GLY A 115 -18.79 24.61 -25.27
CA GLY A 115 -18.72 25.91 -24.59
C GLY A 115 -17.66 26.82 -25.18
N TYR A 116 -16.44 26.31 -25.34
CA TYR A 116 -15.35 27.07 -25.97
C TYR A 116 -15.67 27.48 -27.42
N ARG A 117 -16.27 26.59 -28.21
CA ARG A 117 -16.68 26.95 -29.58
C ARG A 117 -17.78 28.01 -29.62
N LEU A 118 -18.70 27.98 -28.67
CA LEU A 118 -19.76 28.99 -28.53
C LEU A 118 -19.17 30.35 -28.14
N GLU A 119 -18.19 30.37 -27.25
CA GLU A 119 -17.44 31.58 -26.87
C GLU A 119 -16.72 32.20 -28.08
N ASP A 120 -16.05 31.36 -28.88
CA ASP A 120 -15.36 31.79 -30.10
C ASP A 120 -16.32 32.18 -31.24
N GLY A 121 -17.64 32.05 -31.07
CA GLY A 121 -18.65 32.29 -32.10
C GLY A 121 -18.56 31.29 -33.28
N VAL A 122 -17.89 30.16 -33.07
CA VAL A 122 -17.69 29.12 -34.08
C VAL A 122 -18.94 28.22 -34.13
N PRO A 123 -19.42 27.85 -35.34
CA PRO A 123 -20.53 26.91 -35.45
C PRO A 123 -20.20 25.54 -34.84
N ILE A 124 -21.15 24.96 -34.12
CA ILE A 124 -21.07 23.62 -33.54
C ILE A 124 -21.06 22.59 -34.67
N GLU A 125 -20.04 21.75 -34.71
CA GLU A 125 -20.02 20.62 -35.64
C GLU A 125 -21.00 19.54 -35.17
N PRO A 126 -21.76 18.89 -36.08
CA PRO A 126 -22.71 17.83 -35.72
C PRO A 126 -22.05 16.58 -35.10
N GLU A 127 -20.72 16.50 -35.17
CA GLU A 127 -19.91 15.40 -34.64
C GLU A 127 -19.58 15.59 -33.16
N LEU A 128 -19.63 16.83 -32.63
CA LEU A 128 -19.48 17.09 -31.19
C LEU A 128 -20.77 16.70 -30.46
N ARG A 129 -20.93 15.41 -30.20
CA ARG A 129 -22.02 14.83 -29.41
C ARG A 129 -21.48 13.78 -28.46
N CYS A 130 -22.24 13.45 -27.42
CA CYS A 130 -21.85 12.37 -26.51
C CYS A 130 -21.94 11.02 -27.24
N ALA A 131 -20.95 10.14 -26.99
CA ALA A 131 -20.75 8.92 -27.77
C ALA A 131 -21.92 7.93 -27.71
N ASP A 132 -22.69 7.97 -26.62
CA ASP A 132 -23.79 7.02 -26.37
C ASP A 132 -25.11 7.43 -27.05
N THR A 133 -25.17 8.64 -27.63
CA THR A 133 -26.37 9.18 -28.26
C THR A 133 -26.21 9.38 -29.77
N ASN A 134 -27.10 8.74 -30.53
CA ASN A 134 -27.27 9.00 -31.96
C ASN A 134 -28.08 10.28 -32.23
N VAL A 135 -28.65 10.88 -31.19
CA VAL A 135 -29.46 12.09 -31.26
C VAL A 135 -28.53 13.32 -31.24
N PRO A 136 -28.72 14.29 -32.16
CA PRO A 136 -27.94 15.52 -32.12
C PRO A 136 -28.28 16.37 -30.89
N ASN A 137 -27.33 17.21 -30.47
CA ASN A 137 -27.58 18.15 -29.38
C ASN A 137 -28.69 19.14 -29.74
N ILE A 138 -29.49 19.52 -28.74
CA ILE A 138 -30.58 20.47 -28.93
C ILE A 138 -29.99 21.87 -28.86
N VAL A 139 -30.17 22.68 -29.89
CA VAL A 139 -29.67 24.06 -29.93
C VAL A 139 -30.85 25.02 -29.78
N GLU A 140 -30.89 25.72 -28.67
CA GLU A 140 -31.85 26.78 -28.39
C GLU A 140 -31.20 28.14 -28.62
N ARG A 141 -31.87 29.02 -29.36
CA ARG A 141 -31.43 30.40 -29.57
C ARG A 141 -32.49 31.34 -29.00
N SER A 142 -32.09 32.14 -28.02
CA SER A 142 -32.94 33.16 -27.41
C SER A 142 -32.23 34.51 -27.50
N GLY A 143 -32.57 35.29 -28.53
CA GLY A 143 -31.87 36.54 -28.82
C GLY A 143 -30.40 36.28 -29.20
N ASP A 144 -29.49 36.90 -28.45
CA ASP A 144 -28.03 36.71 -28.62
C ASP A 144 -27.48 35.52 -27.83
N THR A 145 -28.31 34.86 -27.01
CA THR A 145 -27.87 33.72 -26.20
C THR A 145 -28.12 32.42 -26.97
N VAL A 146 -27.06 31.63 -27.15
CA VAL A 146 -27.12 30.29 -27.74
C VAL A 146 -26.87 29.29 -26.63
N ARG A 147 -27.86 28.42 -26.38
CA ARG A 147 -27.74 27.30 -25.44
C ARG A 147 -27.76 25.99 -26.20
N VAL A 148 -26.86 25.10 -25.82
CA VAL A 148 -26.81 23.73 -26.32
C VAL A 148 -27.15 22.80 -25.17
N LEU A 149 -28.14 21.94 -25.36
CA LEU A 149 -28.66 21.04 -24.34
C LEU A 149 -28.42 19.57 -24.73
N LEU A 150 -28.18 18.76 -23.71
CA LEU A 150 -28.02 17.31 -23.81
C LEU A 150 -29.36 16.65 -24.16
N PRO A 151 -29.46 15.87 -25.24
CA PRO A 151 -30.63 15.03 -25.49
C PRO A 151 -30.72 13.93 -24.43
N ASN A 152 -31.93 13.72 -23.89
CA ASN A 152 -32.24 12.68 -22.90
C ASN A 152 -31.29 12.65 -21.68
N PRO A 153 -31.30 13.70 -20.84
CA PRO A 153 -30.40 13.79 -19.67
C PRO A 153 -30.61 12.64 -18.66
N SER A 154 -31.80 12.04 -18.63
CA SER A 154 -32.12 10.89 -17.77
C SER A 154 -31.29 9.64 -18.08
N ASP A 155 -30.80 9.47 -19.31
CA ASP A 155 -29.92 8.35 -19.69
C ASP A 155 -28.55 8.41 -18.98
N TYR A 156 -28.20 9.60 -18.50
CA TYR A 156 -26.98 9.90 -17.76
C TYR A 156 -27.23 10.14 -16.26
N GLY A 157 -28.46 9.95 -15.78
CA GLY A 157 -28.82 10.14 -14.37
C GLY A 157 -28.91 11.61 -13.94
N VAL A 158 -29.12 12.54 -14.88
CA VAL A 158 -29.29 13.98 -14.61
C VAL A 158 -30.63 14.49 -15.10
N THR A 159 -31.07 15.63 -14.56
CA THR A 159 -32.31 16.29 -14.98
C THR A 159 -32.09 17.19 -16.18
N ALA A 160 -30.94 17.87 -16.24
CA ALA A 160 -30.51 18.64 -17.39
C ALA A 160 -28.97 18.78 -17.44
N MET A 161 -28.43 18.86 -18.65
CA MET A 161 -27.06 19.31 -18.89
C MET A 161 -27.07 20.26 -20.08
N TYR A 162 -26.46 21.43 -19.92
CA TYR A 162 -26.40 22.43 -20.98
C TYR A 162 -25.18 23.33 -20.86
N VAL A 163 -24.87 24.01 -21.96
CA VAL A 163 -23.81 25.03 -22.03
C VAL A 163 -24.32 26.21 -22.84
N SER A 164 -23.85 27.41 -22.49
CA SER A 164 -24.26 28.68 -23.10
C SER A 164 -23.05 29.44 -23.62
N ASN A 165 -23.24 30.30 -24.62
CA ASN A 165 -22.21 31.23 -25.08
C ASN A 165 -21.85 32.33 -24.05
N ASP A 166 -22.73 32.60 -23.08
CA ASP A 166 -22.50 33.62 -22.04
C ASP A 166 -21.58 33.12 -20.91
N THR A 167 -21.81 31.88 -20.47
CA THR A 167 -21.12 31.33 -19.29
C THR A 167 -19.98 30.38 -19.64
N HIS A 168 -19.95 29.79 -20.84
CA HIS A 168 -19.04 28.72 -21.34
C HIS A 168 -18.87 27.48 -20.44
N GLU A 169 -19.25 27.55 -19.17
CA GLU A 169 -19.29 26.50 -18.19
C GLU A 169 -20.45 25.54 -18.45
N VAL A 170 -20.16 24.25 -18.28
CA VAL A 170 -21.16 23.18 -18.37
C VAL A 170 -21.98 23.20 -17.09
N VAL A 171 -23.28 23.45 -17.21
CA VAL A 171 -24.22 23.38 -16.12
C VAL A 171 -24.85 21.99 -16.09
N VAL A 172 -24.82 21.35 -14.92
CA VAL A 172 -25.39 20.02 -14.67
C VAL A 172 -26.41 20.13 -13.54
N GLU A 173 -27.65 19.76 -13.81
CA GLU A 173 -28.74 19.73 -12.84
C GLU A 173 -29.02 18.27 -12.45
N GLY A 174 -29.09 18.00 -11.15
CA GLY A 174 -29.28 16.66 -10.56
C GLY A 174 -30.60 16.53 -9.81
#